data_AF-A0A2N2AM93-F1
#
_entry.id   AF-A0A2N2AM93-F1
#
_cell.length_a   1.000
_cell.length_b   1.000
_cell.length_c   1.000
_cell.angle_alpha   90.00
_cell.angle_beta   90.00
_cell.angle_gamma   90.00
#
_symmetry.space_group_name_H-M   'P 1'
#
loop_
_entity.id
_entity.type
_entity.pdbx_description
1 polymer ?
#
loop_
_entity_poly.entity_id
_entity_poly.type
_entity_poly.pdbx_seq_one_letter_code
_entity_poly.pdbx_strand_id
1 'polypeptide(L)' 'MIVKVEDGTVEVINGHRRLEASLQVFGKVLATDVHGKQYVVTREEGCLVAREAGPIEHSGVIGRTCH' A
#
# COMPACT_ATOMS: atom_id res chain seq x y z
N MET A 1 -2.55 -5.69 -3.87
CA MET A 1 -3.67 -5.28 -2.99
C MET A 1 -4.37 -4.15 -3.71
N ILE A 2 -5.69 -4.24 -3.85
CA ILE A 2 -6.46 -3.27 -4.64
C ILE A 2 -7.19 -2.34 -3.67
N VAL A 3 -7.03 -1.03 -3.86
CA VAL A 3 -7.67 0.01 -3.06
C VAL A 3 -8.45 0.98 -3.95
N LYS A 4 -9.41 1.68 -3.38
CA LYS A 4 -9.99 2.89 -3.93
C LYS A 4 -9.56 4.05 -3.04
N VAL A 5 -9.14 5.15 -3.64
CA VAL A 5 -8.72 6.36 -2.92
C VAL A 5 -9.61 7.50 -3.38
N GLU A 6 -10.42 8.05 -2.47
CA GLU A 6 -11.27 9.22 -2.71
C GLU A 6 -10.99 10.25 -1.61
N ASP A 7 -10.57 11.46 -2.00
CA ASP A 7 -10.28 12.57 -1.08
C ASP A 7 -9.33 12.19 0.08
N GLY A 8 -8.37 11.29 -0.18
CA GLY A 8 -7.41 10.79 0.82
C GLY A 8 -7.91 9.64 1.70
N THR A 9 -9.20 9.29 1.60
CA THR A 9 -9.80 8.12 2.27
C THR A 9 -9.50 6.86 1.48
N VAL A 10 -9.15 5.78 2.18
CA VAL A 10 -8.79 4.48 1.58
C VAL A 10 -9.87 3.45 1.84
N GLU A 11 -10.48 2.94 0.77
CA GLU A 11 -11.32 1.76 0.79
C GLU A 11 -10.55 0.56 0.23
N VAL A 12 -10.50 -0.55 0.97
CA VAL A 12 -9.78 -1.75 0.52
C VAL A 12 -10.72 -2.66 -0.26
N ILE A 13 -10.56 -2.70 -1.58
CA ILE A 13 -11.35 -3.56 -2.47
C ILE A 13 -10.93 -5.02 -2.34
N ASN A 14 -9.63 -5.29 -2.27
CA ASN A 14 -9.12 -6.67 -2.13
C ASN A 14 -7.81 -6.72 -1.36
N GLY A 15 -7.73 -7.65 -0.41
CA GLY A 15 -6.52 -7.94 0.36
C GLY A 15 -6.50 -7.32 1.75
N HIS A 16 -7.66 -7.02 2.36
CA HIS A 16 -7.74 -6.37 3.68
C HIS A 16 -6.89 -7.07 4.76
N ARG A 17 -6.96 -8.40 4.90
CA ARG A 17 -6.10 -9.12 5.86
C ARG A 17 -4.61 -8.92 5.59
N ARG A 18 -4.22 -8.83 4.32
CA ARG A 18 -2.82 -8.60 3.93
C ARG A 18 -2.40 -7.15 4.19
N LEU A 19 -3.31 -6.18 3.98
CA LEU A 19 -3.12 -4.79 4.38
C LEU A 19 -2.81 -4.70 5.86
N GLU A 20 -3.69 -5.24 6.71
CA GLU A 20 -3.57 -5.17 8.17
C GLU A 20 -2.29 -5.85 8.67
N ALA A 21 -1.98 -7.05 8.17
CA ALA A 21 -0.75 -7.76 8.53
C ALA A 21 0.50 -6.97 8.13
N SER A 22 0.54 -6.42 6.91
CA SER A 22 1.69 -5.64 6.46
C SER A 22 1.81 -4.30 7.19
N LEU A 23 0.69 -3.63 7.52
CA LEU A 23 0.71 -2.41 8.34
C LEU A 23 1.23 -2.68 9.75
N GLN A 24 0.84 -3.81 10.36
CA GLN A 24 1.31 -4.19 11.68
C GLN A 24 2.83 -4.44 11.71
N VAL A 25 3.39 -5.02 10.64
CA VAL A 25 4.82 -5.38 10.58
C VAL A 25 5.69 -4.21 10.10
N PHE A 26 5.24 -3.48 9.07
CA PHE A 26 6.07 -2.51 8.35
C PHE A 26 5.63 -1.05 8.53
N GLY A 27 4.44 -0.81 9.11
CA GLY A 27 3.85 0.53 9.25
C GLY A 27 3.35 1.17 7.95
N LYS A 28 3.68 0.60 6.79
CA LYS A 28 3.29 1.08 5.47
C LYS A 28 3.13 -0.07 4.47
N VAL A 29 2.26 0.10 3.48
CA VAL A 29 2.00 -0.90 2.43
C VAL A 29 1.88 -0.23 1.08
N LEU A 30 2.49 -0.82 0.06
CA LEU A 30 2.25 -0.41 -1.33
C LEU A 30 0.93 -1.02 -1.82
N ALA A 31 0.01 -0.18 -2.25
CA ALA A 31 -1.28 -0.55 -2.81
C ALA A 31 -1.40 -0.01 -4.23
N THR A 32 -2.24 -0.65 -5.03
CA THR A 32 -2.56 -0.20 -6.39
C THR A 32 -4.05 0.05 -6.47
N ASP A 33 -4.46 1.12 -7.14
CA ASP A 33 -5.88 1.37 -7.38
C ASP A 33 -6.41 0.59 -8.60
N VAL A 34 -7.69 0.76 -8.90
CA VAL A 34 -8.35 0.13 -10.05
C VAL A 34 -7.87 0.67 -11.41
N HIS A 35 -7.19 1.81 -11.42
CA HIS A 35 -6.64 2.45 -12.61
C HIS A 35 -5.14 2.17 -12.80
N GLY A 36 -4.52 1.38 -11.91
CA GLY A 36 -3.11 1.02 -11.94
C GLY A 36 -2.18 2.02 -11.24
N LYS A 37 -2.72 3.07 -10.63
CA LYS A 37 -1.97 4.07 -9.88
C LYS A 37 -1.54 3.51 -8.52
N GLN A 38 -0.32 3.82 -8.10
CA GLN A 38 0.27 3.28 -6.87
C GLN A 38 0.22 4.27 -5.71
N TYR A 39 -0.04 3.73 -4.53
CA TYR A 39 -0.17 4.48 -3.29
C TYR A 39 0.60 3.80 -2.17
N VAL A 40 1.23 4.60 -1.32
CA VAL A 40 1.71 4.16 -0.01
C VAL A 40 0.58 4.38 0.99
N VAL A 41 0.09 3.29 1.56
CA VAL A 41 -0.95 3.29 2.60
C VAL A 41 -0.30 3.17 3.96
N THR A 42 -0.66 4.06 4.88
CA THR A 42 -0.23 4.07 6.30
C THR A 42 -1.46 4.12 7.21
N ARG A 43 -1.26 3.88 8.52
CA ARG A 43 -2.26 4.15 9.55
C ARG A 43 -1.84 5.38 10.35
N GLU A 44 -2.67 6.41 10.34
CA GLU A 44 -2.48 7.67 11.06
C GLU A 44 -3.70 7.90 11.95
N GLU A 45 -3.48 8.06 13.26
CA GLU A 45 -4.56 8.29 14.25
C GLU A 45 -5.72 7.26 14.20
N GLY A 46 -5.43 6.03 13.77
CA GLY A 46 -6.41 4.95 13.62
C GLY A 46 -7.10 4.88 12.25
N CYS A 47 -6.90 5.87 11.39
CA CYS A 47 -7.44 5.94 10.03
C CYS A 47 -6.43 5.46 9.00
N LEU A 48 -6.91 4.88 7.89
CA LEU A 48 -6.07 4.57 6.74
C LEU A 48 -5.88 5.82 5.88
N VAL A 49 -4.63 6.13 5.56
CA VAL A 49 -4.26 7.27 4.73
C VAL A 49 -3.47 6.74 3.53
N ALA A 50 -3.84 7.17 2.31
CA ALA A 50 -3.08 6.87 1.10
C ALA A 50 -2.39 8.13 0.60
N ARG A 51 -1.09 8.03 0.35
CA ARG A 51 -0.30 9.04 -0.36
C ARG A 51 0.13 8.45 -1.69
N GLU A 52 0.03 9.23 -2.77
CA GLU A 52 0.52 8.80 -4.08
C GLU A 52 2.00 8.42 -3.96
N ALA A 53 2.35 7.24 -4.47
CA ALA A 53 3.75 6.85 -4.52
C ALA A 53 4.44 7.77 -5.53
N GLY A 54 5.43 8.54 -5.07
CA GLY A 54 6.30 9.28 -5.98
C GLY A 54 7.00 8.33 -6.97
N PRO A 55 7.70 8.86 -7.99
CA PRO A 55 8.48 8.02 -8.89
C PRO A 55 9.35 7.08 -8.05
N ILE A 56 9.08 5.78 -8.17
CA ILE A 56 9.86 4.78 -7.46
C ILE A 56 11.24 4.83 -8.08
N GLU A 57 12.16 5.54 -7.43
CA GLU A 57 13.58 5.30 -7.66
C GLU A 57 13.79 3.83 -7.34
N HIS A 58 14.01 3.06 -8.41
CA HIS A 58 14.20 1.61 -8.41
C HIS A 58 15.50 1.27 -7.65
N SER A 59 15.54 1.51 -6.35
CA SER A 59 16.51 0.92 -5.42
C SER A 59 16.07 -0.52 -5.20
N GLY A 60 16.38 -1.34 -6.21
CA GLY A 60 15.90 -2.70 -6.38
C GLY A 60 16.20 -3.58 -5.16
N VAL A 61 15.19 -3.81 -4.33
CA VAL A 61 15.11 -5.02 -3.53
C VAL A 61 14.52 -6.10 -4.44
N ILE A 62 15.37 -6.68 -5.28
CA ILE A 62 15.08 -7.97 -5.90
C ILE A 62 15.24 -9.00 -4.78
N GLY A 63 14.12 -9.44 -4.20
CA GLY A 63 14.14 -10.55 -3.26
C GLY A 63 14.72 -11.78 -3.96
N ARG A 64 15.92 -12.21 -3.55
CA ARG A 64 16.43 -13.54 -3.88
C ARG A 64 15.50 -14.56 -3.23
N THR A 65 14.73 -15.28 -4.03
CA THR A 65 14.16 -16.56 -3.64
C THR A 65 15.33 -17.55 -3.49
N CYS A 66 15.63 -17.95 -2.26
CA CYS A 66 16.48 -19.11 -2.01
C CYS A 66 15.68 -20.37 -2.37
N HIS A 67 16.23 -21.17 -3.27
CA HIS A 67 15.81 -22.54 -3.54
C HIS A 67 16.29 -23.49 -2.45
#